data_AF-A0A7X7A1T8-F1
#
_entry.id   AF-A0A7X7A1T8-F1
#
_cell.length_a   1.000
_cell.length_b   1.000
_cell.length_c   1.000
_cell.angle_alpha   90.00
_cell.angle_beta   90.00
_cell.angle_gamma   90.00
#
_symmetry.space_group_name_H-M   'P 1'
#
loop_
_entity.id
_entity.type
_entity.pdbx_description
1 polymer ?
#
loop_
_entity_poly.entity_id
_entity_poly.type
_entity_poly.pdbx_seq_one_letter_code
_entity_poly.pdbx_strand_id
1 'polypeptide(L)'
;YFFEKFQEMMRLAYTPKVFELTKWADEMAGLGRDRQKAFFSFSLRMIREYFMMNMNHSDLIYLKQEEKEWGDRFAPFINERNIFPLFKEFETGIEHISYNGNPRIIFLDTALRVVKLIKR
;
A
#
# COMPACT_ATOMS: atom_id res chain seq x y z
N TYR A 1 -7.00 -10.56 -5.21
CA TYR A 1 -7.69 -9.65 -4.27
C TYR A 1 -6.76 -8.63 -3.62
N PHE A 2 -5.97 -8.94 -2.58
CA PHE A 2 -5.17 -7.89 -1.90
C PHE A 2 -4.13 -7.21 -2.81
N PHE A 3 -3.49 -7.98 -3.69
CA PHE A 3 -2.59 -7.42 -4.69
C PHE A 3 -3.27 -6.43 -5.62
N GLU A 4 -4.44 -6.78 -6.15
CA GLU A 4 -5.27 -5.90 -6.98
C GLU A 4 -5.67 -4.62 -6.23
N LYS A 5 -6.11 -4.72 -4.97
CA LYS A 5 -6.43 -3.54 -4.15
C LYS A 5 -5.24 -2.67 -3.83
N PHE A 6 -4.07 -3.28 -3.67
CA PHE A 6 -2.81 -2.55 -3.53
C PHE A 6 -2.46 -1.81 -4.82
N GLN A 7 -2.55 -2.47 -5.98
CA GLN A 7 -2.32 -1.85 -7.28
C GLN A 7 -3.29 -0.69 -7.55
N GLU A 8 -4.58 -0.85 -7.23
CA GLU A 8 -5.58 0.21 -7.34
C GLU A 8 -5.18 1.43 -6.48
N MET A 9 -4.90 1.22 -5.20
CA MET A 9 -4.46 2.29 -4.29
C MET A 9 -3.22 3.01 -4.82
N MET A 10 -2.20 2.27 -5.27
CA MET A 10 -0.96 2.85 -5.77
C MET A 10 -1.14 3.62 -7.08
N ARG A 11 -2.00 3.13 -7.99
CA ARG A 11 -2.33 3.86 -9.23
C ARG A 11 -3.12 5.15 -8.94
N LEU A 12 -4.07 5.10 -8.02
CA LEU A 12 -4.82 6.27 -7.57
C LEU A 12 -3.93 7.25 -6.78
N ALA A 13 -2.89 6.76 -6.12
CA ALA A 13 -1.93 7.58 -5.41
C ALA A 13 -1.03 8.38 -6.36
N TYR A 14 -0.63 7.79 -7.49
CA TYR A 14 0.18 8.46 -8.51
C TYR A 14 -0.57 9.60 -9.21
N THR A 15 -1.83 9.37 -9.59
CA THR A 15 -2.71 10.40 -10.16
C THR A 15 -3.80 10.69 -9.13
N PRO A 16 -3.63 11.71 -8.26
CA PRO A 16 -4.44 11.90 -7.05
C PRO A 16 -5.90 12.21 -7.39
N LYS A 17 -6.65 11.13 -7.56
CA LYS A 17 -8.06 11.10 -7.88
C LYS A 17 -8.83 10.92 -6.59
N VAL A 18 -9.01 12.03 -5.87
CA VAL A 18 -9.52 12.05 -4.48
C VAL A 18 -10.90 11.41 -4.35
N PHE A 19 -11.75 11.59 -5.36
CA PHE A 19 -13.07 10.97 -5.38
C PHE A 19 -13.00 9.44 -5.49
N GLU A 20 -12.13 8.94 -6.37
CA GLU A 20 -11.87 7.51 -6.54
C GLU A 20 -11.18 6.90 -5.32
N LEU A 21 -10.27 7.64 -4.67
CA LEU A 21 -9.68 7.24 -3.38
C LEU A 21 -10.73 7.07 -2.29
N THR A 22 -11.73 7.96 -2.26
CA THR A 22 -12.86 7.85 -1.31
C THR A 22 -13.68 6.58 -1.58
N LYS A 23 -13.97 6.27 -2.85
CA LYS A 23 -14.68 5.03 -3.22
C LYS A 23 -13.87 3.78 -2.86
N TRP A 24 -12.57 3.80 -3.13
CA TRP A 24 -11.68 2.71 -2.75
C TRP A 24 -11.66 2.50 -1.23
N ALA A 25 -11.59 3.58 -0.45
CA ALA A 25 -11.66 3.51 1.01
C ALA A 25 -13.00 2.95 1.51
N ASP A 26 -14.12 3.30 0.87
CA ASP A 26 -15.45 2.74 1.17
C ASP A 26 -15.50 1.23 0.94
N GLU A 27 -14.92 0.76 -0.17
CA GLU A 27 -14.83 -0.67 -0.47
C GLU A 27 -13.99 -1.41 0.58
N MET A 28 -12.82 -0.87 0.91
CA MET A 28 -11.92 -1.46 1.91
C MET A 28 -12.54 -1.46 3.30
N ALA A 29 -13.32 -0.43 3.64
CA ALA A 29 -14.06 -0.35 4.89
C ALA A 29 -15.17 -1.41 5.01
N GLY A 30 -15.71 -1.88 3.88
CA GLY A 30 -16.69 -2.97 3.84
C GLY A 30 -16.12 -4.35 4.15
N LEU A 31 -14.79 -4.49 4.20
CA LEU A 31 -14.14 -5.75 4.58
C LEU A 31 -14.24 -6.03 6.08
N GLY A 32 -14.23 -7.30 6.46
CA GLY A 32 -14.09 -7.69 7.87
C GLY A 32 -12.74 -7.25 8.45
N ARG A 33 -12.71 -6.92 9.75
CA ARG A 33 -11.53 -6.37 10.46
C ARG A 33 -10.23 -7.14 10.24
N ASP A 34 -10.28 -8.48 10.26
CA ASP A 34 -9.08 -9.30 10.04
C ASP A 34 -8.59 -9.22 8.59
N ARG A 35 -9.50 -9.08 7.62
CA ARG A 35 -9.12 -8.84 6.22
C ARG A 35 -8.56 -7.44 6.01
N GLN A 36 -9.05 -6.44 6.72
CA GLN A 36 -8.51 -5.08 6.70
C GLN A 36 -7.05 -5.05 7.20
N LYS A 37 -6.79 -5.66 8.37
CA LYS A 37 -5.41 -5.81 8.89
C LYS A 37 -4.53 -6.61 7.94
N ALA A 38 -5.05 -7.72 7.40
CA ALA A 38 -4.31 -8.55 6.46
C ALA A 38 -3.92 -7.78 5.18
N PHE A 39 -4.76 -6.86 4.72
CA PHE A 39 -4.41 -5.98 3.60
C PHE A 39 -3.23 -5.05 3.94
N PHE A 40 -3.21 -4.44 5.13
CA PHE A 40 -2.08 -3.61 5.55
C PHE A 40 -0.80 -4.44 5.73
N SER A 41 -0.88 -5.63 6.35
CA SER A 41 0.25 -6.57 6.43
C SER A 41 0.77 -6.99 5.05
N PHE A 42 -0.14 -7.25 4.11
CA PHE A 42 0.22 -7.53 2.72
C PHE A 42 0.92 -6.33 2.07
N SER A 43 0.41 -5.12 2.28
CA SER A 43 0.99 -3.87 1.76
C SER A 43 2.40 -3.62 2.31
N LEU A 44 2.62 -3.88 3.61
CA LEU A 44 3.95 -3.83 4.25
C LEU A 44 4.94 -4.78 3.59
N ARG A 45 4.52 -6.02 3.31
CA ARG A 45 5.34 -6.99 2.57
C ARG A 45 5.68 -6.43 1.18
N MET A 46 4.69 -5.91 0.46
CA MET A 46 4.89 -5.43 -0.91
C MET A 46 5.85 -4.26 -1.01
N ILE A 47 5.73 -3.23 -0.17
CA ILE A 47 6.68 -2.12 -0.19
C ILE A 47 8.11 -2.57 0.11
N ARG A 48 8.29 -3.57 0.99
CA ARG A 48 9.61 -4.12 1.29
C ARG A 48 10.20 -4.84 0.08
N GLU A 49 9.43 -5.73 -0.55
CA GLU A 49 9.89 -6.47 -1.73
C GLU A 49 10.20 -5.52 -2.89
N TYR A 50 9.38 -4.50 -3.14
CA TYR A 50 9.62 -3.52 -4.18
C TYR A 50 10.79 -2.58 -3.88
N PHE A 51 11.06 -2.29 -2.61
CA PHE A 51 12.29 -1.60 -2.22
C PHE A 51 13.54 -2.45 -2.51
N MET A 52 13.52 -3.74 -2.14
CA MET A 52 14.64 -4.65 -2.44
C MET A 52 14.84 -4.81 -3.96
N MET A 53 13.75 -4.87 -4.72
CA MET A 53 13.76 -4.89 -6.17
C MET A 53 14.39 -3.64 -6.77
N ASN A 54 14.06 -2.45 -6.23
CA ASN A 54 14.65 -1.18 -6.67
C ASN A 54 16.16 -1.11 -6.40
N MET A 55 16.64 -1.77 -5.33
CA MET A 55 18.07 -1.85 -5.01
C MET A 55 18.84 -2.92 -5.81
N ASN A 56 18.24 -3.52 -6.85
CA ASN A 56 18.84 -4.59 -7.67
C ASN A 56 19.27 -5.84 -6.87
N HIS A 57 18.69 -6.07 -5.70
CA HIS A 57 18.87 -7.31 -4.94
C HIS A 57 17.85 -8.37 -5.37
N SER A 58 17.84 -8.68 -6.66
CA SER A 58 16.86 -9.55 -7.33
C SER A 58 16.84 -10.99 -6.82
N ASP A 59 17.95 -11.44 -6.23
CA ASP A 59 18.14 -12.80 -5.74
C ASP A 59 17.41 -13.09 -4.42
N LEU A 60 16.84 -12.08 -3.77
CA LEU A 60 16.15 -12.17 -2.47
C LEU A 60 14.63 -11.95 -2.56
N ILE A 61 14.08 -11.89 -3.77
CA ILE A 61 12.69 -11.45 -4.01
C ILE A 61 11.71 -12.64 -3.99
N TYR A 62 10.83 -12.67 -2.99
CA TYR A 62 9.79 -13.71 -2.82
C TYR A 62 8.46 -13.35 -3.53
N LEU A 63 8.55 -12.61 -4.64
CA LEU A 63 7.41 -12.19 -5.43
C LEU A 63 6.96 -13.29 -6.40
N LYS A 64 5.64 -13.43 -6.57
CA LYS A 64 5.06 -14.19 -7.68
C LYS A 64 5.33 -13.50 -9.01
N GLN A 65 5.19 -14.22 -10.12
CA GLN A 65 5.45 -13.67 -11.45
C GLN A 65 4.65 -12.38 -11.74
N GLU A 66 3.35 -12.37 -11.47
CA GLU A 66 2.50 -11.17 -11.64
C GLU A 66 2.95 -9.99 -10.76
N GLU A 67 3.42 -10.27 -9.55
CA GLU A 67 3.91 -9.25 -8.62
C GLU A 67 5.25 -8.67 -9.11
N LYS A 68 6.12 -9.50 -9.71
CA LYS A 68 7.38 -9.06 -10.35
C LYS A 68 7.12 -8.19 -11.57
N GLU A 69 6.26 -8.63 -12.49
CA GLU A 69 5.95 -7.90 -13.74
C GLU A 69 5.36 -6.51 -13.48
N TRP A 70 4.59 -6.35 -12.40
CA TRP A 70 4.15 -5.03 -11.97
C TRP A 70 5.26 -4.24 -11.26
N GLY A 71 6.06 -4.94 -10.46
CA GLY A 71 7.25 -4.40 -9.78
C GLY A 71 8.26 -3.77 -10.72
N ASP A 72 8.47 -4.30 -11.93
CA ASP A 72 9.40 -3.74 -12.91
C ASP A 72 9.13 -2.24 -13.20
N ARG A 73 7.86 -1.84 -13.16
CA ARG A 73 7.47 -0.43 -13.34
C ARG A 73 7.26 0.31 -12.02
N PHE A 74 6.91 -0.40 -10.95
CA PHE A 74 6.52 0.21 -9.69
C PHE A 74 7.66 0.39 -8.69
N ALA A 75 8.65 -0.52 -8.67
CA ALA A 75 9.75 -0.51 -7.74
C ALA A 75 10.50 0.83 -7.66
N PRO A 76 10.76 1.56 -8.76
CA PRO A 76 11.42 2.87 -8.70
C PRO A 76 10.72 3.93 -7.83
N PHE A 77 9.40 3.79 -7.62
CA PHE A 77 8.63 4.69 -6.77
C PHE A 77 8.86 4.46 -5.26
N ILE A 78 9.45 3.33 -4.87
CA ILE A 78 9.76 3.00 -3.48
C ILE A 78 11.28 3.11 -3.27
N ASN A 79 11.71 4.11 -2.52
CA ASN A 79 13.12 4.43 -2.32
C ASN A 79 13.45 4.71 -0.85
N GLU A 80 14.73 4.93 -0.56
CA GLU A 80 15.26 5.16 0.79
C GLU A 80 14.57 6.32 1.54
N ARG A 81 14.02 7.31 0.81
CA ARG A 81 13.38 8.49 1.40
C ARG A 81 11.94 8.23 1.83
N ASN A 82 11.26 7.28 1.19
CA ASN A 82 9.83 7.04 1.43
C ASN A 82 9.51 5.66 2.02
N ILE A 83 10.44 4.70 1.99
CA ILE A 83 10.20 3.34 2.52
C ILE A 83 9.82 3.35 4.00
N PHE A 84 10.56 4.06 4.86
CA PHE A 84 10.25 4.14 6.29
C PHE A 84 8.93 4.87 6.58
N PRO A 85 8.65 6.04 5.98
CA PRO A 85 7.33 6.67 6.10
C PRO A 85 6.17 5.78 5.65
N LEU A 86 6.30 5.08 4.51
CA LEU A 86 5.26 4.17 4.00
C LEU A 86 5.05 2.98 4.94
N PHE A 87 6.15 2.42 5.45
CA PHE A 87 6.10 1.31 6.41
C PHE A 87 5.35 1.71 7.68
N LYS A 88 5.74 2.85 8.28
CA LYS A 88 5.06 3.38 9.46
C LYS A 88 3.58 3.66 9.23
N GLU A 89 3.23 4.16 8.04
CA GLU A 89 1.84 4.46 7.70
C GLU A 89 0.97 3.20 7.69
N PHE A 90 1.43 2.13 7.03
CA PHE A 90 0.68 0.88 7.02
C PHE A 90 0.64 0.19 8.39
N GLU A 91 1.71 0.26 9.19
CA GLU A 91 1.68 -0.21 10.58
C GLU A 91 0.64 0.56 11.41
N THR A 92 0.61 1.89 11.30
CA THR A 92 -0.39 2.75 11.96
C THR A 92 -1.81 2.36 11.53
N GLY A 93 -2.02 2.03 10.25
CA GLY A 93 -3.28 1.49 9.75
C GLY A 93 -3.71 0.20 10.47
N ILE A 94 -2.78 -0.74 10.70
CA ILE A 94 -3.05 -1.97 11.46
C ILE A 94 -3.46 -1.65 12.90
N GLU A 95 -2.73 -0.75 13.57
CA GLU A 95 -3.00 -0.34 14.94
C GLU A 95 -4.38 0.32 15.08
N HIS A 96 -4.68 1.30 14.22
CA HIS A 96 -5.96 2.00 14.25
C HIS A 96 -7.15 1.06 14.01
N ILE A 97 -7.03 0.09 13.08
CA ILE A 97 -8.07 -0.93 12.87
C ILE A 97 -8.18 -1.85 14.10
N SER A 98 -7.07 -2.17 14.75
CA SER A 98 -7.04 -2.99 15.97
C SER A 98 -7.71 -2.30 17.16
N TYR A 99 -7.63 -0.97 17.23
CA TYR A 99 -8.31 -0.14 18.22
C TYR A 99 -9.78 0.18 17.87
N ASN A 100 -10.36 -0.50 16.87
CA ASN A 100 -11.73 -0.28 16.41
C ASN A 100 -11.99 1.14 15.89
N GLY A 101 -10.95 1.78 15.34
CA GLY A 101 -11.12 3.05 14.63
C GLY A 101 -11.98 2.88 13.37
N ASN A 102 -12.54 3.99 12.88
CA ASN A 102 -13.42 3.97 11.71
C ASN A 102 -12.62 3.55 10.45
N PRO A 103 -12.91 2.39 9.82
CA PRO A 103 -12.10 1.89 8.73
C PRO A 103 -12.09 2.81 7.51
N ARG A 104 -13.23 3.45 7.19
CA ARG A 104 -13.33 4.38 6.06
C ARG A 104 -12.34 5.54 6.21
N ILE A 105 -12.30 6.14 7.40
CA ILE A 105 -11.37 7.24 7.70
C ILE A 105 -9.93 6.76 7.64
N ILE A 106 -9.63 5.60 8.23
CA ILE A 106 -8.27 5.05 8.28
C ILE A 106 -7.75 4.77 6.86
N PHE A 107 -8.54 4.09 6.02
CA PHE A 107 -8.15 3.79 4.64
C PHE A 107 -7.99 5.05 3.79
N LEU A 108 -8.87 6.04 3.96
CA LEU A 108 -8.76 7.30 3.24
C LEU A 108 -7.52 8.10 3.67
N ASP A 109 -7.26 8.24 4.97
CA ASP A 109 -6.04 8.90 5.49
C ASP A 109 -4.77 8.19 4.97
N THR A 110 -4.74 6.86 5.08
CA THR A 110 -3.62 6.06 4.58
C THR A 110 -3.37 6.33 3.10
N ALA A 111 -4.41 6.26 2.27
CA ALA A 111 -4.25 6.44 0.83
C ALA A 111 -3.81 7.87 0.46
N LEU A 112 -4.31 8.89 1.16
CA LEU A 112 -3.88 10.28 0.98
C LEU A 112 -2.42 10.50 1.41
N ARG A 113 -1.95 9.81 2.46
CA ARG A 113 -0.54 9.86 2.86
C ARG A 113 0.35 9.14 1.86
N VAL A 114 -0.08 8.00 1.33
CA VAL A 114 0.61 7.28 0.25
C VAL A 114 0.77 8.18 -0.98
N VAL A 115 -0.28 8.93 -1.39
CA VAL A 115 -0.19 9.96 -2.46
C VAL A 115 0.99 10.90 -2.20
N LYS A 116 1.10 11.44 -0.98
CA LYS A 116 2.16 12.40 -0.61
C LYS A 116 3.56 11.76 -0.61
N LEU A 117 3.67 10.49 -0.27
CA LEU A 117 4.95 9.78 -0.12
C LEU A 117 5.50 9.22 -1.45
N ILE A 118 4.61 8.92 -2.40
CA ILE A 118 4.99 8.41 -3.74
C ILE A 118 5.21 9.54 -4.73
N LYS A 119 4.56 10.69 -4.54
CA LYS A 119 4.67 11.84 -5.41
C LYS A 119 5.96 12.61 -5.12
N ARG A 120 7.10 12.14 -5.65
CA ARG A 120 8.35 12.91 -5.70
C ARG A 120 9.33 12.39 -6.74
#